data_AF-A0A9N9HC99-F1
#
_entry.id   AF-A0A9N9HC99-F1
#
_cell.length_a   1.000
_cell.length_b   1.000
_cell.length_c   1.000
_cell.angle_alpha   90.00
_cell.angle_beta   90.00
_cell.angle_gamma   90.00
#
_symmetry.space_group_name_H-M   'P 1'
#
loop_
_entity.id
_entity.type
_entity.pdbx_description
1 polymer ?
#
loop_
_entity_poly.entity_id
_entity_poly.type
_entity_poly.pdbx_seq_one_letter_code
_entity_poly.pdbx_strand_id
1 'polypeptide(L)'
;MVQTRKDKYDNINYQSGNDEDSIILDCVMAMRNERNAYRRIAQIFPQYSAHQIRYRFRNKINPLTRRRAQVLSYQVLSRLVLR
;
A
#
# COMPACT_ATOMS: atom_id res chain seq x y z
N MET A 1 -18.72 15.19 -22.03
CA MET A 1 -17.60 14.26 -21.81
C MET A 1 -17.80 13.61 -20.44
N VAL A 2 -18.05 12.30 -20.39
CA VAL A 2 -18.31 11.58 -19.13
C VAL A 2 -16.96 11.28 -18.48
N GLN A 3 -16.59 12.04 -17.45
CA GLN A 3 -15.40 11.76 -16.64
C GLN A 3 -15.58 10.38 -16.00
N THR A 4 -14.82 9.38 -16.44
CA THR A 4 -14.95 8.05 -15.83
C THR A 4 -14.36 8.11 -14.43
N ARG A 5 -14.94 7.35 -13.48
CA ARG A 5 -14.48 7.34 -12.08
C ARG A 5 -12.97 7.06 -11.96
N LYS A 6 -12.39 6.38 -12.95
CA LYS A 6 -10.96 6.05 -13.03
C LYS A 6 -10.08 7.30 -13.22
N ASP A 7 -10.46 8.20 -14.12
CA ASP A 7 -9.73 9.43 -14.44
C ASP A 7 -9.63 10.38 -13.23
N LYS A 8 -10.63 10.34 -12.34
CA LYS A 8 -10.64 11.15 -11.11
C LYS A 8 -9.57 10.73 -10.10
N TYR A 9 -9.10 9.49 -10.16
CA TYR A 9 -8.06 8.97 -9.25
C TYR A 9 -6.66 9.06 -9.84
N ASP A 10 -6.53 9.03 -11.17
CA ASP A 10 -5.22 9.19 -11.84
C ASP A 10 -4.68 10.62 -11.67
N ASN A 11 -5.55 11.61 -11.43
CA ASN A 11 -5.18 13.01 -11.18
C ASN A 11 -4.94 13.36 -9.70
N ILE A 12 -5.02 12.38 -8.78
CA ILE A 12 -4.59 12.58 -7.39
C ILE A 12 -3.10 12.32 -7.36
N ASN A 13 -2.34 13.40 -7.41
CA ASN A 13 -0.91 13.39 -7.30
C ASN A 13 -0.49 12.97 -5.88
N TYR A 14 -0.34 11.65 -5.66
CA TYR A 14 0.27 11.06 -4.47
C TYR A 14 1.78 11.33 -4.50
N GLN A 15 2.17 12.59 -4.37
CA GLN A 15 3.57 13.04 -4.42
C GLN A 15 4.31 12.86 -3.08
N SER A 16 3.65 12.33 -2.05
CA SER A 16 4.19 12.10 -0.68
C SER A 16 4.72 10.67 -0.46
N GLY A 17 5.09 9.98 -1.54
CA GLY A 17 4.94 8.53 -1.72
C GLY A 17 5.88 7.56 -0.99
N ASN A 18 6.46 7.89 0.17
CA ASN A 18 7.18 6.90 0.99
C ASN A 18 6.67 6.80 2.42
N ASP A 19 6.46 7.92 3.11
CA ASP A 19 6.09 7.89 4.53
C ASP A 19 4.63 7.51 4.72
N GLU A 20 3.72 8.08 3.93
CA GLU A 20 2.29 7.74 3.98
C GLU A 20 2.04 6.30 3.52
N ASP A 21 2.70 5.87 2.45
CA ASP A 21 2.57 4.48 1.95
C ASP A 21 3.11 3.48 2.99
N SER A 22 4.15 3.84 3.77
CA SER A 22 4.67 3.02 4.87
C SER A 22 3.68 2.96 6.04
N ILE A 23 3.10 4.09 6.44
CA ILE A 23 2.11 4.12 7.52
C ILE A 23 0.84 3.34 7.12
N ILE A 24 0.39 3.48 5.87
CA ILE A 24 -0.75 2.71 5.34
C ILE A 24 -0.42 1.21 5.39
N LEU A 25 0.80 0.80 4.98
CA LEU A 25 1.22 -0.59 5.04
C LEU A 25 1.16 -1.12 6.49
N ASP A 26 1.79 -0.41 7.44
CA ASP A 26 1.85 -0.81 8.84
C ASP A 26 0.45 -0.92 9.45
N CYS A 27 -0.40 0.06 9.18
CA CYS A 27 -1.79 0.05 9.63
C CYS A 27 -2.60 -1.13 9.05
N VAL A 28 -2.44 -1.42 7.75
CA VAL A 28 -3.13 -2.56 7.11
C VAL A 28 -2.60 -3.89 7.66
N MET A 29 -1.31 -4.01 7.94
CA MET A 29 -0.74 -5.21 8.56
C MET A 29 -1.26 -5.41 9.99
N ALA A 30 -1.32 -4.34 10.79
CA ALA A 30 -1.84 -4.38 12.16
C ALA A 30 -3.34 -4.73 12.21
N MET A 31 -4.12 -4.23 11.25
CA MET A 31 -5.59 -4.41 11.20
C MET A 31 -6.04 -5.47 10.18
N ARG A 32 -5.15 -6.37 9.74
CA ARG A 32 -5.40 -7.37 8.66
C ARG A 32 -6.74 -8.10 8.79
N ASN A 33 -7.16 -8.44 10.01
CA ASN A 33 -8.36 -9.24 10.28
C ASN A 33 -9.61 -8.38 10.57
N GLU A 34 -9.49 -7.05 10.56
CA GLU A 34 -10.61 -6.17 10.87
C GLU A 34 -11.48 -5.87 9.64
N ARG A 35 -12.80 -6.05 9.80
CA ARG A 35 -13.80 -5.87 8.75
C ARG A 35 -13.88 -4.42 8.22
N ASN A 36 -13.31 -3.44 8.94
CA ASN A 36 -13.36 -2.01 8.64
C ASN A 36 -11.98 -1.32 8.62
N ALA A 37 -10.89 -2.08 8.48
CA ALA A 37 -9.53 -1.55 8.55
C ALA A 37 -9.33 -0.26 7.73
N TYR A 38 -9.66 -0.29 6.43
CA TYR A 38 -9.48 0.87 5.54
C TYR A 38 -10.31 2.10 5.94
N ARG A 39 -11.47 1.90 6.57
CA ARG A 39 -12.30 3.01 7.07
C ARG A 39 -11.69 3.66 8.30
N ARG A 40 -11.05 2.88 9.18
CA ARG A 40 -10.28 3.40 10.32
C ARG A 40 -9.01 4.11 9.85
N ILE A 41 -8.31 3.56 8.86
CA ILE A 41 -7.12 4.19 8.29
C ILE A 41 -7.47 5.53 7.63
N ALA A 42 -8.63 5.63 6.98
CA ALA A 42 -9.12 6.90 6.43
C ALA A 42 -9.41 7.98 7.49
N GLN A 43 -9.58 7.61 8.77
CA GLN A 43 -9.68 8.59 9.85
C GLN A 43 -8.32 9.20 10.21
N ILE A 44 -7.23 8.47 9.97
CA ILE A 44 -5.85 8.95 10.17
C ILE A 44 -5.44 9.88 9.02
N PHE A 45 -5.91 9.57 7.82
CA PHE A 45 -5.67 10.36 6.61
C PHE A 45 -6.96 11.00 6.10
N PRO A 46 -7.44 12.10 6.72
CA PRO A 46 -8.71 12.72 6.35
C PRO A 46 -8.74 13.23 4.90
N GLN A 47 -7.57 13.46 4.28
CA GLN A 47 -7.43 13.81 2.87
C GLN A 47 -7.77 12.64 1.92
N TYR A 48 -7.81 11.40 2.41
CA TYR A 48 -8.05 10.20 1.61
C TYR A 48 -9.25 9.41 2.12
N SER A 49 -10.14 9.04 1.20
CA SER A 49 -11.22 8.10 1.48
C SER A 49 -10.69 6.68 1.66
N ALA A 50 -11.44 5.85 2.40
CA ALA A 50 -11.15 4.43 2.57
C ALA A 50 -10.99 3.69 1.22
N HIS A 51 -11.76 4.11 0.21
CA HIS A 51 -11.69 3.54 -1.13
C HIS A 51 -10.35 3.84 -1.81
N GLN A 52 -9.89 5.09 -1.71
CA GLN A 52 -8.60 5.54 -2.26
C GLN A 52 -7.42 4.83 -1.59
N ILE A 53 -7.43 4.71 -0.27
CA ILE A 53 -6.41 4.00 0.50
C ILE A 53 -6.35 2.52 0.09
N ARG A 54 -7.51 1.86 -0.03
CA ARG A 54 -7.58 0.47 -0.50
C ARG A 54 -7.06 0.31 -1.92
N TYR A 55 -7.39 1.23 -2.82
CA TYR A 55 -6.89 1.23 -4.20
C TYR A 55 -5.37 1.38 -4.24
N ARG A 56 -4.82 2.34 -3.48
CA ARG A 56 -3.38 2.59 -3.35
C ARG A 56 -2.66 1.37 -2.79
N PHE A 57 -3.15 0.80 -1.69
CA PHE A 57 -2.57 -0.38 -1.07
C PHE A 57 -2.50 -1.56 -2.06
N ARG A 58 -3.61 -1.85 -2.75
CA ARG A 58 -3.69 -2.98 -3.69
C ARG A 58 -2.76 -2.81 -4.89
N ASN A 59 -2.68 -1.62 -5.47
CA ASN A 59 -2.05 -1.41 -6.78
C ASN A 59 -0.63 -0.87 -6.70
N LYS A 60 -0.24 -0.22 -5.60
CA LYS A 60 1.07 0.43 -5.45
C LYS A 60 1.88 -0.15 -4.30
N ILE A 61 1.30 -0.30 -3.11
CA ILE A 61 2.04 -0.67 -1.89
C ILE A 61 2.29 -2.19 -1.82
N ASN A 62 1.25 -3.02 -1.85
CA ASN A 62 1.34 -4.47 -1.71
C ASN A 62 2.28 -5.15 -2.76
N PRO A 63 2.27 -4.74 -4.04
CA PRO A 63 3.23 -5.27 -5.01
C PRO A 63 4.70 -4.97 -4.66
N LEU A 64 4.98 -3.79 -4.09
CA LEU A 64 6.33 -3.42 -3.64
C LEU A 64 6.74 -4.25 -2.41
N THR A 65 5.82 -4.48 -1.47
CA THR A 65 6.07 -5.35 -0.31
C THR A 65 6.38 -6.79 -0.75
N ARG A 66 5.63 -7.32 -1.72
CA ARG A 66 5.86 -8.67 -2.26
C ARG A 66 7.20 -8.79 -2.98
N ARG A 67 7.58 -7.79 -3.78
CA ARG A 67 8.91 -7.75 -4.43
C ARG A 67 10.04 -7.65 -3.42
N ARG A 68 9.90 -6.80 -2.38
CA ARG A 68 10.90 -6.69 -1.29
C ARG A 68 11.07 -8.00 -0.52
N ALA A 69 9.97 -8.68 -0.18
CA ALA A 69 10.02 -10.00 0.46
C ALA A 69 10.75 -11.04 -0.39
N GLN A 70 10.53 -11.04 -1.71
CA GLN A 70 11.25 -11.92 -2.63
C GLN A 70 12.76 -11.61 -2.66
N VAL A 71 13.16 -10.35 -2.75
CA VAL A 71 14.59 -9.97 -2.77
C VAL A 71 15.31 -10.38 -1.47
N LEU A 72 14.69 -10.20 -0.31
CA LEU A 72 15.25 -10.62 0.97
C LEU A 72 15.43 -12.15 1.03
N SER A 73 14.47 -12.93 0.54
CA SER A 73 14.61 -14.39 0.49
C SER A 73 15.79 -14.84 -0.39
N TYR A 74 16.03 -14.19 -1.54
CA TYR A 74 17.17 -14.48 -2.40
C TYR A 74 18.52 -14.14 -1.74
N GLN A 75 18.62 -13.02 -1.03
CA GLN A 75 19.85 -12.64 -0.32
C GLN A 75 20.16 -13.57 0.86
N VAL A 76 19.15 -14.04 1.58
CA VAL A 76 19.33 -15.00 2.68
C VAL A 76 19.73 -16.37 2.14
N LEU A 77 19.07 -16.85 1.07
CA LEU A 77 19.39 -18.13 0.44
C LEU A 77 20.80 -18.13 -0.17
N SER A 78 21.21 -17.05 -0.84
CA SER A 78 22.56 -16.94 -1.41
C SER A 78 23.67 -16.94 -0.33
N ARG A 79 23.40 -16.40 0.87
CA ARG A 79 24.34 -16.48 2.00
C ARG A 79 24.41 -17.87 2.65
N LEU A 80 23.36 -18.67 2.52
CA LEU A 80 23.29 -20.03 3.06
C LEU A 80 23.93 -21.08 2.15
N VAL A 81 23.95 -20.85 0.83
CA VAL A 81 24.56 -21.74 -0.17
C VAL A 81 26.08 -21.54 -0.31
N LEU A 82 26.63 -20.45 0.23
CA LEU A 82 28.06 -20.13 0.23
C LEU A 82 28.80 -20.54 1.52
N ARG A 83 28.21 -21.41 2.35
CA ARG A 83 28.85 -22.03 3.51
C ARG A 83 29.01 -23.52 3.33
#